data_AF-M6ZSJ8-F1
#
_entry.id   AF-M6ZSJ8-F1
#
_cell.length_a   1.000
_cell.length_b   1.000
_cell.length_c   1.000
_cell.angle_alpha   90.00
_cell.angle_beta   90.00
_cell.angle_gamma   90.00
#
_symmetry.space_group_name_H-M   'P 1'
#
loop_
_entity.id
_entity.type
_entity.pdbx_description
1 polymer ?
#
loop_
_entity_poly.entity_id
_entity_poly.type
_entity_poly.pdbx_seq_one_letter_code
_entity_poly.pdbx_strand_id
1 'polypeptide(L)'
;MLEYSIFFILPNLDLNQYCPPTEEIPILEPGTYTRYMSEGDTYIFDNRARLNTPYQGHASEYFTFIIQENAEQEIKLISPVCGTSPDFYSAKGDSGTFGHLETLYISLRIPESKPQNRYGYFTKLKAVSGSGTITFTTPTVQDPPR
;
A
#
# COMPACT_ATOMS: atom_id res chain seq x y z
N MET A 1 -8.05 -26.19 -4.85
CA MET A 1 -8.74 -25.11 -4.13
C MET A 1 -8.15 -23.80 -4.62
N LEU A 2 -8.93 -23.00 -5.35
CA LEU A 2 -8.57 -21.60 -5.59
C LEU A 2 -8.91 -20.88 -4.28
N GLU A 3 -7.91 -20.66 -3.43
CA GLU A 3 -8.05 -19.66 -2.38
C GLU A 3 -8.22 -18.32 -3.10
N TYR A 4 -9.47 -17.89 -3.23
CA TYR A 4 -9.77 -16.50 -3.52
C TYR A 4 -9.24 -15.72 -2.32
N SER A 5 -8.00 -15.24 -2.41
CA SER A 5 -7.49 -14.23 -1.50
C SER A 5 -8.52 -13.11 -1.51
N ILE A 6 -9.22 -12.92 -0.40
CA ILE A 6 -10.23 -11.88 -0.26
C ILE A 6 -9.45 -10.57 -0.23
N PHE A 7 -9.22 -10.02 -1.41
CA PHE A 7 -8.72 -8.67 -1.58
C PHE A 7 -9.88 -7.74 -1.24
N PHE A 8 -9.74 -6.96 -0.17
CA PHE A 8 -10.72 -5.93 0.12
C PHE A 8 -10.61 -4.82 -0.93
N ILE A 9 -11.50 -4.89 -1.91
CA ILE A 9 -11.94 -3.76 -2.72
C ILE A 9 -13.04 -3.08 -1.90
N LEU A 10 -12.69 -2.05 -1.14
CA LEU A 10 -13.71 -1.11 -0.69
C LEU A 10 -13.72 0.05 -1.69
N PRO A 11 -14.79 0.23 -2.48
CA PRO A 11 -14.99 1.52 -3.12
C PRO A 11 -15.08 2.56 -2.00
N ASN A 12 -14.31 3.64 -2.13
CA ASN A 12 -14.32 4.76 -1.18
C ASN A 12 -13.87 4.42 0.25
N LEU A 13 -12.74 3.73 0.42
CA LEU A 13 -12.06 3.56 1.73
C LEU A 13 -11.75 4.93 2.41
N ASP A 14 -11.67 6.00 1.61
CA ASP A 14 -11.54 7.38 2.10
C ASP A 14 -12.87 7.97 2.63
N LEU A 15 -14.02 7.39 2.28
CA LEU A 15 -15.33 7.78 2.80
C LEU A 15 -15.50 7.15 4.18
N ASN A 16 -15.49 8.00 5.21
CA ASN A 16 -15.48 7.66 6.65
C ASN A 16 -14.16 7.18 7.25
N GLN A 17 -13.04 7.24 6.51
CA GLN A 17 -11.69 6.92 7.04
C GLN A 17 -11.59 5.52 7.68
N TYR A 18 -12.46 4.60 7.26
CA TYR A 18 -12.55 3.27 7.84
C TYR A 18 -11.32 2.45 7.46
N CYS A 19 -10.54 2.02 8.45
CA CYS A 19 -9.57 0.95 8.24
C CYS A 19 -10.11 -0.36 8.83
N PRO A 20 -10.18 -1.43 8.02
CA PRO A 20 -10.56 -2.76 8.51
C PRO A 20 -9.70 -3.19 9.71
N PRO A 21 -10.21 -4.07 10.59
CA PRO A 21 -9.38 -4.80 11.53
C PRO A 21 -8.13 -5.38 10.85
N THR A 22 -7.01 -5.42 11.57
CA THR A 22 -5.72 -5.80 11.01
C THR A 22 -5.74 -7.23 10.44
N GLU A 23 -6.47 -8.10 11.12
CA GLU A 23 -6.69 -9.51 10.82
C GLU A 23 -7.52 -9.70 9.53
N GLU A 24 -8.22 -8.66 9.09
CA GLU A 24 -8.99 -8.63 7.85
C GLU A 24 -8.19 -7.99 6.69
N ILE A 25 -7.04 -7.35 6.94
CA ILE A 25 -6.22 -6.78 5.88
C ILE A 25 -5.38 -7.91 5.25
N PRO A 26 -5.46 -8.14 3.94
CA PRO A 26 -4.74 -9.23 3.30
C PRO A 26 -3.23 -8.96 3.35
N ILE A 27 -2.48 -9.99 3.75
CA ILE A 27 -1.03 -10.03 3.52
C ILE A 27 -0.84 -10.34 2.05
N LEU A 28 -0.16 -9.44 1.33
CA LEU A 28 0.22 -9.71 -0.05
C LEU A 28 1.59 -10.39 -0.08
N GLU A 29 1.66 -11.52 -0.78
CA GLU A 29 2.92 -12.22 -0.99
C GLU A 29 3.88 -11.39 -1.86
N PRO A 30 5.19 -11.68 -1.83
CA PRO A 30 6.13 -11.06 -2.74
C PRO A 30 5.88 -11.55 -4.16
N GLY A 31 5.84 -10.63 -5.11
CA GLY A 31 5.68 -10.95 -6.51
C GLY A 31 5.16 -9.80 -7.33
N THR A 32 4.91 -10.08 -8.60
CA THR A 32 4.31 -9.14 -9.55
C THR A 32 2.83 -9.48 -9.74
N TYR A 33 1.98 -8.48 -9.54
CA TYR A 33 0.53 -8.61 -9.57
C TYR A 33 -0.05 -7.68 -10.63
N THR A 34 -1.05 -8.17 -11.35
CA THR A 34 -1.78 -7.37 -12.35
C THR A 34 -3.22 -7.21 -11.92
N ARG A 35 -3.74 -5.99 -11.89
CA ARG A 35 -5.11 -5.69 -11.45
C ARG A 35 -5.72 -4.58 -12.29
N TYR A 36 -7.03 -4.68 -12.52
CA TYR A 36 -7.80 -3.58 -13.05
C TYR A 36 -8.21 -2.65 -11.90
N MET A 37 -8.07 -1.34 -12.12
CA MET A 37 -8.53 -0.30 -11.21
C MET A 37 -9.19 0.82 -12.01
N SER A 38 -10.21 1.44 -11.44
CA SER A 38 -10.82 2.69 -11.93
C SER A 38 -10.71 3.78 -10.88
N GLU A 39 -10.84 5.04 -11.29
CA GLU A 39 -10.84 6.19 -10.40
C GLU A 39 -11.71 5.96 -9.14
N GLY A 40 -11.10 6.17 -7.96
CA GLY A 40 -11.73 5.92 -6.67
C GLY A 40 -11.51 4.51 -6.11
N ASP A 41 -11.05 3.55 -6.90
CA ASP A 41 -10.68 2.23 -6.42
C ASP A 41 -9.45 2.30 -5.52
N THR A 42 -9.48 1.46 -4.48
CA THR A 42 -8.35 1.31 -3.55
C THR A 42 -8.08 -0.14 -3.22
N TYR A 43 -6.81 -0.48 -3.03
CA TYR A 43 -6.36 -1.76 -2.50
C TYR A 43 -5.45 -1.52 -1.31
N ILE A 44 -5.82 -2.05 -0.14
CA ILE A 44 -4.99 -2.04 1.06
C ILE A 44 -4.38 -3.41 1.30
N PHE A 45 -3.13 -3.45 1.75
CA PHE A 45 -2.45 -4.71 2.07
C PHE A 45 -1.44 -4.52 3.21
N ASP A 46 -1.19 -5.64 3.90
CA ASP A 46 -0.36 -5.68 5.10
C ASP A 46 1.09 -6.10 4.77
N ASN A 47 1.99 -5.12 4.86
CA ASN A 47 3.43 -5.31 4.62
C ASN A 47 4.20 -5.67 5.91
N ARG A 48 3.54 -5.74 7.06
CA ARG A 48 4.21 -6.02 8.34
C ARG A 48 4.82 -7.43 8.37
N ALA A 49 4.26 -8.36 7.59
CA ALA A 49 4.85 -9.69 7.38
C ALA A 49 6.23 -9.66 6.68
N ARG A 50 6.64 -8.51 6.13
CA ARG A 50 7.94 -8.30 5.45
C ARG A 50 8.97 -7.58 6.32
N LEU A 51 8.61 -7.27 7.57
CA LEU A 51 9.51 -6.67 8.54
C LEU A 51 10.36 -7.76 9.19
N ASN A 52 11.67 -7.62 9.13
CA ASN A 52 12.63 -8.57 9.69
C ASN A 52 13.17 -8.15 11.07
N THR A 53 12.73 -7.02 11.62
CA THR A 53 13.29 -6.41 12.84
C THR A 53 12.30 -6.34 14.00
N PRO A 54 12.74 -6.63 15.25
CA PRO A 54 11.95 -6.28 16.44
C PRO A 54 11.79 -4.75 16.55
N TYR A 55 10.65 -4.30 17.08
CA TYR A 55 10.38 -2.89 17.35
C TYR A 55 11.47 -2.24 18.22
N GLN A 56 12.14 -1.19 17.72
CA GLN A 56 13.16 -0.43 18.45
C GLN A 56 12.72 1.00 18.86
N GLY A 57 11.40 1.29 18.93
CA GLY A 57 10.91 2.63 19.30
C GLY A 57 11.01 3.64 18.17
N HIS A 58 9.88 4.17 17.69
CA HIS A 58 9.77 5.11 16.54
C HIS A 58 10.41 4.64 15.22
N ALA A 59 10.84 3.39 15.14
CA ALA A 59 11.49 2.84 13.96
C ALA A 59 10.54 2.78 12.76
N SER A 60 11.08 3.13 11.60
CA SER A 60 10.42 2.99 10.30
C SER A 60 11.38 2.34 9.33
N GLU A 61 10.84 1.50 8.45
CA GLU A 61 11.58 0.80 7.42
C GLU A 61 11.12 1.28 6.04
N TYR A 62 12.05 1.34 5.08
CA TYR A 62 11.73 1.69 3.71
C TYR A 62 11.33 0.45 2.93
N PHE A 63 10.40 0.63 2.01
CA PHE A 63 9.95 -0.40 1.09
C PHE A 63 9.93 0.18 -0.32
N THR A 64 10.64 -0.50 -1.22
CA THR A 64 10.62 -0.17 -2.65
C THR A 64 9.60 -1.04 -3.40
N PHE A 65 8.73 -0.39 -4.15
CA PHE A 65 7.74 -0.96 -5.04
C PHE A 65 8.05 -0.56 -6.47
N ILE A 66 7.61 -1.39 -7.41
CA ILE A 66 7.63 -1.04 -8.84
C ILE A 66 6.18 -1.05 -9.31
N ILE A 67 5.72 0.04 -9.92
CA ILE A 67 4.35 0.16 -10.45
C ILE A 67 4.43 0.53 -11.93
N GLN A 68 3.64 -0.15 -12.75
CA GLN A 68 3.40 0.16 -14.14
C GLN A 68 1.92 0.47 -14.30
N GLU A 69 1.63 1.72 -14.58
CA GLU A 69 0.26 2.21 -14.75
C GLU A 69 -0.22 2.02 -16.20
N ASN A 70 -1.52 2.21 -16.41
CA ASN A 70 -2.08 2.37 -17.74
C ASN A 70 -1.83 3.79 -18.28
N ALA A 71 -1.79 3.97 -19.59
CA ALA A 71 -1.44 5.23 -20.27
C ALA A 71 -2.34 6.43 -19.94
N GLU A 72 -3.55 6.18 -19.42
CA GLU A 72 -4.52 7.22 -19.05
C GLU A 72 -4.91 7.14 -17.57
N GLN A 73 -4.06 6.52 -16.75
CA GLN A 73 -4.35 6.25 -15.34
C GLN A 73 -3.25 6.79 -14.45
N GLU A 74 -3.66 7.27 -13.27
CA GLU A 74 -2.79 7.67 -12.17
C GLU A 74 -3.07 6.80 -10.94
N ILE A 75 -2.04 6.18 -10.40
CA ILE A 75 -2.06 5.37 -9.18
C ILE A 75 -1.10 5.96 -8.17
N LYS A 76 -1.62 6.21 -6.96
CA LYS A 76 -0.76 6.54 -5.83
C LYS A 76 -0.56 5.35 -4.93
N LEU A 77 0.71 5.06 -4.65
CA LEU A 77 1.07 4.31 -3.47
C LEU A 77 1.15 5.27 -2.29
N ILE A 78 0.25 5.10 -1.34
CA ILE A 78 0.21 5.88 -0.12
C ILE A 78 0.18 4.93 1.06
N SER A 79 0.27 5.51 2.26
CA SER A 79 -0.41 4.82 3.34
C SER A 79 -1.18 5.61 4.36
N PRO A 80 -2.27 4.98 4.86
CA PRO A 80 -3.34 5.71 5.48
C PRO A 80 -3.06 5.98 6.96
N VAL A 81 -3.65 7.06 7.46
CA VAL A 81 -3.84 7.32 8.89
C VAL A 81 -5.13 6.64 9.33
N CYS A 82 -5.06 5.32 9.50
CA CYS A 82 -6.22 4.47 9.78
C CYS A 82 -7.15 5.01 10.89
N GLY A 83 -8.43 5.21 10.58
CA GLY A 83 -9.50 5.48 11.55
C GLY A 83 -9.45 6.82 12.27
N THR A 84 -8.52 7.71 11.92
CA THR A 84 -8.26 8.94 12.70
C THR A 84 -8.13 10.19 11.85
N SER A 85 -7.76 10.08 10.57
CA SER A 85 -7.64 11.23 9.66
C SER A 85 -7.77 10.79 8.20
N PRO A 86 -8.23 11.66 7.26
CA PRO A 86 -8.08 11.39 5.83
C PRO A 86 -6.63 11.54 5.38
N ASP A 87 -5.74 11.99 6.27
CA ASP A 87 -4.31 12.13 6.00
C ASP A 87 -3.67 10.80 5.60
N PHE A 88 -2.62 10.92 4.81
CA PHE A 88 -1.80 9.81 4.37
C PHE A 88 -0.37 10.30 4.17
N TYR A 89 0.57 9.37 4.14
CA TYR A 89 1.91 9.64 3.67
C TYR A 89 2.06 9.04 2.27
N SER A 90 2.41 9.87 1.31
CA SER A 90 2.68 9.40 -0.05
C SER A 90 4.02 8.70 -0.13
N ALA A 91 4.10 7.67 -0.97
CA ALA A 91 5.36 7.22 -1.50
C ALA A 91 6.06 8.38 -2.23
N LYS A 92 7.37 8.21 -2.41
CA LYS A 92 8.22 9.09 -3.18
C LYS A 92 8.69 8.33 -4.43
N GLY A 93 9.14 9.05 -5.45
CA GLY A 93 9.52 8.46 -6.74
C GLY A 93 8.37 8.34 -7.73
N ASP A 94 7.17 8.76 -7.32
CA ASP A 94 5.99 8.94 -8.17
C ASP A 94 6.26 10.13 -9.10
N SER A 95 6.18 9.88 -10.40
CA SER A 95 6.47 10.87 -11.44
C SER A 95 5.24 11.73 -11.79
N GLY A 96 4.05 11.30 -11.37
CA GLY A 96 2.76 11.88 -11.77
C GLY A 96 2.51 11.84 -13.28
N THR A 97 3.18 10.93 -13.99
CA THR A 97 3.11 10.80 -15.44
C THR A 97 2.47 9.49 -15.82
N PHE A 98 1.31 9.56 -16.45
CA PHE A 98 0.52 8.37 -16.79
C PHE A 98 1.30 7.35 -17.63
N GLY A 99 1.03 6.07 -17.37
CA GLY A 99 1.56 4.95 -18.14
C GLY A 99 3.05 4.68 -17.96
N HIS A 100 3.72 5.28 -16.99
CA HIS A 100 5.14 5.06 -16.76
C HIS A 100 5.39 3.90 -15.80
N LEU A 101 6.56 3.28 -15.96
CA LEU A 101 7.13 2.40 -14.96
C LEU A 101 7.78 3.26 -13.89
N GLU A 102 7.30 3.14 -12.67
CA GLU A 102 7.76 3.94 -11.53
C GLU A 102 8.38 3.05 -10.47
N THR A 103 9.45 3.54 -9.85
CA THR A 103 10.05 2.93 -8.67
C THR A 103 9.71 3.79 -7.47
N LEU A 104 8.78 3.31 -6.66
CA LEU A 104 8.20 4.04 -5.55
C LEU A 104 8.81 3.56 -4.24
N TYR A 105 9.21 4.49 -3.37
CA TYR A 105 9.69 4.16 -2.04
C TYR A 105 8.80 4.79 -0.98
N ILE A 106 8.41 3.99 0.00
CA ILE A 106 7.54 4.41 1.09
C ILE A 106 8.12 3.98 2.44
N SER A 107 8.02 4.86 3.43
CA SER A 107 8.47 4.58 4.79
C SER A 107 7.29 4.09 5.62
N LEU A 108 7.39 2.86 6.14
CA LEU A 108 6.38 2.25 7.00
C LEU A 108 6.91 2.15 8.43
N ARG A 109 6.07 2.47 9.40
CA ARG A 109 6.40 2.31 10.82
C ARG A 109 6.39 0.84 11.21
N ILE A 110 7.33 0.46 12.07
CA ILE A 110 7.35 -0.87 12.67
C ILE A 110 6.22 -0.95 13.71
N PRO A 111 5.37 -2.00 13.67
CA PRO A 111 4.28 -2.16 14.62
C PRO A 111 4.75 -2.35 16.05
N GLU A 112 4.13 -1.63 16.98
CA GLU A 112 4.19 -1.98 18.39
C GLU A 112 3.39 -3.27 18.65
N SER A 113 3.72 -4.00 19.72
CA SER A 113 3.01 -5.23 20.09
C SER A 113 1.52 -5.01 20.40
N LYS A 114 1.14 -3.79 20.80
CA LYS A 114 -0.24 -3.35 21.03
C LYS A 114 -0.43 -1.93 20.50
N PRO A 115 -0.58 -1.75 19.18
CA PRO A 115 -0.55 -0.43 18.60
C PRO A 115 -1.83 0.34 18.95
N GLN A 116 -1.68 1.48 19.64
CA GLN A 116 -2.79 2.38 19.93
C GLN A 116 -3.28 3.13 18.68
N ASN A 117 -2.39 3.28 17.69
CA ASN A 117 -2.71 3.82 16.37
C ASN A 117 -1.94 3.01 15.32
N ARG A 118 -2.61 2.65 14.20
CA ARG A 118 -2.03 1.91 13.07
C ARG A 118 -1.52 2.82 11.95
N TYR A 119 -1.30 4.09 12.28
CA TYR A 119 -0.65 5.04 11.39
C TYR A 119 0.72 4.52 10.97
N GLY A 120 0.96 4.47 9.65
CA GLY A 120 2.27 4.07 9.16
C GLY A 120 2.41 2.60 8.79
N TYR A 121 1.38 1.75 8.96
CA TYR A 121 1.60 0.29 9.02
C TYR A 121 1.28 -0.49 7.74
N PHE A 122 0.27 -0.07 7.00
CA PHE A 122 -0.26 -0.80 5.84
C PHE A 122 -0.09 0.06 4.62
N THR A 123 0.16 -0.50 3.45
CA THR A 123 0.21 0.24 2.18
C THR A 123 -1.15 0.22 1.48
N LYS A 124 -1.45 1.29 0.74
CA LYS A 124 -2.66 1.42 -0.06
C LYS A 124 -2.31 1.90 -1.47
N LEU A 125 -2.73 1.16 -2.49
CA LEU A 125 -2.83 1.64 -3.86
C LEU A 125 -4.16 2.37 -4.03
N LYS A 126 -4.14 3.55 -4.65
CA LYS A 126 -5.33 4.34 -4.95
C LYS A 126 -5.28 4.80 -6.40
N ALA A 127 -6.31 4.46 -7.17
CA ALA A 127 -6.51 5.05 -8.48
C ALA A 127 -7.08 6.47 -8.31
N VAL A 128 -6.28 7.47 -8.65
CA VAL A 128 -6.62 8.88 -8.46
C VAL A 128 -7.42 9.42 -9.64
N SER A 129 -7.11 8.98 -10.85
CA SER A 129 -7.84 9.34 -12.07
C SER A 129 -7.69 8.26 -13.13
N GLY A 130 -8.65 8.20 -14.04
CA GLY A 130 -8.65 7.27 -15.16
C GLY A 130 -9.00 5.83 -14.77
N SER A 131 -8.85 4.91 -15.71
CA SER A 131 -9.11 3.49 -15.47
C SER A 131 -8.26 2.61 -16.38
N GLY A 132 -7.94 1.41 -15.90
CA GLY A 132 -7.05 0.54 -16.64
C GLY A 132 -6.49 -0.61 -15.82
N THR A 133 -5.74 -1.45 -16.51
CA THR A 133 -4.96 -2.52 -15.89
C THR A 133 -3.59 -1.98 -15.50
N ILE A 134 -3.23 -2.17 -14.24
CA ILE A 134 -1.92 -1.85 -13.69
C ILE A 134 -1.17 -3.12 -13.34
N THR A 135 0.15 -3.03 -13.32
CA THR A 135 1.02 -4.07 -12.79
C THR A 135 1.86 -3.49 -11.66
N PHE A 136 1.97 -4.19 -10.54
CA PHE A 136 2.80 -3.73 -9.43
C PHE A 136 3.57 -4.90 -8.82
N THR A 137 4.80 -4.63 -8.40
CA THR A 137 5.68 -5.60 -7.76
C THR A 137 5.86 -5.23 -6.30
N THR A 138 5.54 -6.17 -5.41
CA THR A 138 5.69 -5.99 -3.97
C THR A 138 7.09 -6.39 -3.52
N PRO A 139 7.65 -5.70 -2.51
CA PRO A 139 8.95 -6.05 -1.94
C PRO A 139 8.87 -7.38 -1.18
N THR A 140 9.96 -8.15 -1.24
CA THR A 140 10.12 -9.39 -0.47
C THR A 140 10.41 -9.14 1.00
N VAL A 141 11.13 -8.06 1.29
CA VAL A 141 11.59 -7.61 2.62
C VAL A 141 11.71 -6.09 2.59
N GLN A 142 11.88 -5.47 3.76
CA GLN A 142 12.29 -4.07 3.84
C GLN A 142 13.62 -3.80 3.09
N ASP A 143 13.79 -2.57 2.63
CA ASP A 143 15.02 -2.09 2.01
C ASP A 143 16.19 -2.13 3.03
N PRO A 144 17.45 -2.34 2.59
CA PRO A 144 18.60 -2.30 3.49
C PRO A 144 18.75 -0.94 4.21
N PRO A 145 19.29 -0.92 5.45
CA PRO A 145 19.65 0.32 6.12
C PRO A 145 20.60 1.16 5.24
N ARG A 146 20.36 2.48 5.19
CA ARG A 146 21.21 3.44 4.48
C ARG A 146 22.26 4.05 5.40
#